data_AF-A0A524FZD7-F1
#
_entry.id   AF-A0A524FZD7-F1
#
_cell.length_a   1.000
_cell.length_b   1.000
_cell.length_c   1.000
_cell.angle_alpha   90.00
_cell.angle_beta   90.00
_cell.angle_gamma   90.00
#
_symmetry.space_group_name_H-M   'P 1'
#
loop_
_entity.id
_entity.type
_entity.pdbx_description
1 polymer ?
#
loop_
_entity_poly.entity_id
_entity_poly.type
_entity_poly.pdbx_seq_one_letter_code
_entity_poly.pdbx_strand_id
1 'polypeptide(L)'
;MPNLKDEQSKLDKGWAHYERIKTALDGLFDILTLNFDEDDIFYQCGVDNLERLKETIMDLLKNDYNSAEIKRKLRDLEFDMKKCLFFEKSEKKAGLKH
;
A
#
# COMPACT_ATOMS: atom_id res chain seq x y z
N MET A 1 -21.76 -18.12 24.08
CA MET A 1 -21.13 -18.85 22.96
C MET A 1 -21.07 -17.88 21.78
N PRO A 2 -19.91 -17.65 21.14
CA PRO A 2 -19.85 -16.83 19.94
C PRO A 2 -20.71 -17.44 18.83
N ASN A 3 -21.43 -16.59 18.10
CA ASN A 3 -22.34 -16.99 17.04
C ASN A 3 -21.54 -17.31 15.77
N LEU A 4 -21.60 -18.57 15.31
CA LEU A 4 -20.84 -19.07 14.15
C LEU A 4 -21.02 -18.22 12.87
N LYS A 5 -22.19 -17.58 12.71
CA LYS A 5 -22.45 -16.68 11.56
C LYS A 5 -21.62 -15.39 11.64
N ASP A 6 -21.35 -14.89 12.83
CA ASP A 6 -20.59 -13.66 13.04
C ASP A 6 -19.09 -13.86 12.82
N GLU A 7 -18.58 -15.06 13.13
CA GLU A 7 -17.19 -15.43 12.84
C GLU A 7 -16.96 -15.62 11.34
N GLN A 8 -17.88 -16.30 10.64
CA GLN A 8 -17.81 -16.45 9.19
C GLN A 8 -17.82 -15.07 8.49
N SER A 9 -18.69 -14.16 8.90
CA SER A 9 -18.74 -12.81 8.33
C SER A 9 -17.44 -12.01 8.54
N LYS A 10 -16.73 -12.22 9.66
CA LYS A 10 -15.43 -11.59 9.90
C LYS A 10 -14.35 -12.17 8.99
N LEU A 11 -14.35 -13.49 8.81
CA LEU A 11 -13.44 -14.16 7.89
C LEU A 11 -13.64 -13.71 6.44
N ASP A 12 -14.89 -13.60 6.00
CA ASP A 12 -15.23 -13.14 4.64
C ASP A 12 -14.70 -11.71 4.39
N LYS A 13 -14.82 -10.83 5.39
CA LYS A 13 -14.24 -9.48 5.33
C LYS A 13 -12.72 -9.52 5.28
N GLY A 14 -12.09 -10.39 6.08
CA GLY A 14 -10.64 -10.62 6.05
C GLY A 14 -10.17 -11.04 4.65
N TRP A 15 -10.86 -11.98 4.02
CA TRP A 15 -10.57 -12.42 2.65
C TRP A 15 -10.75 -11.31 1.63
N ALA A 16 -11.80 -10.50 1.74
CA ALA A 16 -12.00 -9.35 0.86
C ALA A 16 -10.86 -8.31 0.99
N HIS A 17 -10.29 -8.13 2.18
CA HIS A 17 -9.12 -7.27 2.38
C HIS A 17 -7.84 -7.89 1.80
N TYR A 18 -7.63 -9.20 1.98
CA TYR A 18 -6.54 -9.93 1.36
C TYR A 18 -6.55 -9.80 -0.16
N GLU A 19 -7.71 -10.04 -0.81
CA GLU A 19 -7.83 -9.94 -2.27
C GLU A 19 -7.49 -8.54 -2.80
N ARG A 20 -7.84 -7.49 -2.05
CA ARG A 20 -7.48 -6.10 -2.39
C ARG A 20 -5.98 -5.86 -2.29
N ILE A 21 -5.32 -6.37 -1.25
CA ILE A 21 -3.86 -6.28 -1.09
C ILE A 21 -3.18 -7.04 -2.23
N LYS A 22 -3.60 -8.27 -2.51
CA LYS A 22 -3.07 -9.11 -3.58
C LYS A 22 -3.19 -8.40 -4.93
N THR A 23 -4.38 -7.94 -5.29
CA THR A 23 -4.63 -7.25 -6.58
C THR A 23 -3.75 -6.01 -6.72
N ALA A 24 -3.54 -5.25 -5.64
CA ALA A 24 -2.68 -4.07 -5.67
C ALA A 24 -1.19 -4.44 -5.87
N LEU A 25 -0.70 -5.46 -5.17
CA LEU A 25 0.69 -5.94 -5.31
C LEU A 25 0.94 -6.50 -6.71
N ASP A 26 0.02 -7.32 -7.23
CA ASP A 26 0.09 -7.87 -8.59
C ASP A 26 0.13 -6.74 -9.63
N GLY A 27 -0.76 -5.75 -9.50
CA GLY A 27 -0.78 -4.62 -10.43
C GLY A 27 0.50 -3.77 -10.39
N LEU A 28 1.12 -3.60 -9.21
CA LEU A 28 2.41 -2.91 -9.10
C LEU A 28 3.54 -3.73 -9.73
N PHE A 29 3.55 -5.04 -9.53
CA PHE A 29 4.52 -5.94 -10.15
C PHE A 29 4.39 -5.91 -11.68
N ASP A 30 3.17 -6.02 -12.20
CA ASP A 30 2.88 -5.92 -13.64
C ASP A 30 3.38 -4.59 -14.22
N ILE A 31 3.17 -3.47 -13.51
CA ILE A 31 3.69 -2.16 -13.94
C ILE A 31 5.22 -2.21 -14.02
N LEU A 32 5.92 -2.79 -13.06
CA LEU A 32 7.38 -2.88 -13.11
C LEU A 32 7.84 -3.74 -14.30
N THR A 33 7.27 -4.93 -14.46
CA THR A 33 7.64 -5.87 -15.53
C THR A 33 7.31 -5.35 -16.93
N LEU A 34 6.25 -4.54 -17.08
CA LEU A 34 5.91 -3.94 -18.37
C LEU A 34 6.79 -2.76 -18.77
N ASN A 35 7.45 -2.10 -17.81
CA ASN A 35 8.13 -0.82 -18.05
C ASN A 35 9.66 -0.90 -17.93
N PHE A 36 10.21 -1.94 -17.29
CA PHE A 36 11.65 -2.07 -17.05
C PHE A 36 12.14 -3.48 -17.38
N ASP A 37 13.36 -3.57 -17.90
CA ASP A 37 14.05 -4.86 -18.08
C ASP A 37 14.41 -5.45 -16.72
N GLU A 38 14.45 -6.78 -16.61
CA GLU A 38 14.74 -7.45 -15.34
C GLU A 38 16.12 -7.09 -14.77
N ASP A 39 17.11 -6.81 -15.62
CA ASP A 39 18.46 -6.40 -15.21
C ASP A 39 18.53 -4.90 -14.83
N ASP A 40 17.46 -4.13 -15.04
CA ASP A 40 17.41 -2.72 -14.71
C ASP A 40 17.36 -2.52 -13.17
N ILE A 41 18.18 -1.58 -12.67
CA ILE A 41 18.25 -1.27 -11.25
C ILE A 41 16.90 -0.81 -10.66
N PHE A 42 16.08 -0.11 -11.45
CA PHE A 42 14.75 0.33 -11.05
C PHE A 42 13.77 -0.85 -10.97
N TYR A 43 13.90 -1.86 -11.84
CA TYR A 43 13.14 -3.09 -11.73
C TYR A 43 13.48 -3.82 -10.43
N GLN A 44 14.77 -4.08 -10.20
CA GLN A 44 15.25 -4.78 -9.00
C GLN A 44 14.84 -4.06 -7.71
N CYS A 45 15.08 -2.75 -7.61
CA CYS A 45 14.64 -1.95 -6.47
C CYS A 45 13.11 -1.93 -6.31
N GLY A 46 12.36 -1.94 -7.42
CA GLY A 46 10.91 -2.01 -7.40
C GLY A 46 10.42 -3.33 -6.79
N VAL A 47 10.96 -4.45 -7.24
CA VAL A 47 10.64 -5.80 -6.72
C VAL A 47 11.03 -5.92 -5.25
N ASP A 48 12.22 -5.47 -4.85
CA ASP A 48 12.67 -5.46 -3.46
C ASP A 48 11.69 -4.70 -2.54
N ASN A 49 11.18 -3.55 -3.01
CA ASN A 49 10.20 -2.76 -2.26
C ASN A 49 8.85 -3.48 -2.13
N LEU A 50 8.41 -4.20 -3.16
CA LEU A 50 7.20 -5.02 -3.10
C LEU A 50 7.34 -6.18 -2.10
N GLU A 51 8.50 -6.84 -2.08
CA GLU A 51 8.78 -7.89 -1.10
C GLU A 51 8.77 -7.35 0.33
N ARG A 52 9.47 -6.24 0.58
CA ARG A 52 9.47 -5.58 1.89
C ARG A 52 8.08 -5.15 2.34
N LEU A 53 7.24 -4.70 1.41
CA LEU A 53 5.85 -4.34 1.71
C LEU A 53 5.05 -5.57 2.15
N LYS A 54 5.14 -6.69 1.41
CA LYS A 54 4.53 -7.97 1.78
C LYS A 54 4.96 -8.40 3.19
N GLU A 55 6.27 -8.38 3.48
CA GLU A 55 6.80 -8.76 4.79
C GLU A 55 6.29 -7.85 5.90
N THR A 56 6.30 -6.54 5.68
CA THR A 56 5.81 -5.55 6.66
C THR A 56 4.32 -5.74 6.97
N ILE A 57 3.50 -6.04 5.96
CA ILE A 57 2.08 -6.36 6.16
C ILE A 57 1.94 -7.60 7.05
N MET A 58 2.71 -8.66 6.78
CA MET A 58 2.67 -9.87 7.59
C MET A 58 3.11 -9.63 9.03
N ASP A 59 4.13 -8.80 9.25
CA ASP A 59 4.59 -8.43 10.59
C ASP A 59 3.53 -7.62 11.34
N LEU A 60 2.88 -6.66 10.68
CA LEU A 60 1.78 -5.89 11.26
C LEU A 60 0.59 -6.78 11.67
N LEU A 61 0.37 -7.90 10.98
CA LEU A 61 -0.71 -8.84 11.29
C LEU A 61 -0.34 -9.86 12.38
N LYS A 62 0.94 -10.21 12.50
CA LYS A 62 1.43 -11.23 13.47
C LYS A 62 1.63 -10.67 14.87
N ASN A 63 1.93 -9.39 14.99
CA ASN A 63 2.30 -8.76 16.25
C ASN A 63 1.15 -7.94 16.83
N ASP A 64 1.06 -7.89 18.16
CA ASP A 64 0.05 -7.10 18.88
C ASP A 64 0.51 -5.64 19.03
N TYR A 65 0.62 -4.95 17.90
CA TYR A 65 0.96 -3.53 17.88
C TYR A 65 -0.23 -2.66 18.29
N ASN A 66 0.06 -1.46 18.81
CA ASN A 66 -0.99 -0.49 19.10
C ASN A 66 -1.68 -0.01 17.82
N SER A 67 -2.86 -0.56 17.55
CA SER A 67 -3.64 -0.25 16.33
C SER A 67 -4.01 1.24 16.20
N ALA A 68 -4.15 1.98 17.31
CA ALA A 68 -4.46 3.41 17.25
C ALA A 68 -3.25 4.22 16.76
N GLU A 69 -2.04 3.84 17.18
CA GLU A 69 -0.80 4.46 16.73
C GLU A 69 -0.52 4.15 15.27
N ILE A 70 -0.68 2.88 14.85
CA ILE A 70 -0.54 2.50 13.44
C ILE A 70 -1.50 3.30 12.56
N LYS A 71 -2.78 3.38 12.94
CA LYS A 71 -3.79 4.16 12.20
C LYS A 71 -3.44 5.65 12.13
N ARG A 72 -2.83 6.22 13.18
CA ARG A 72 -2.34 7.60 13.14
C ARG A 72 -1.23 7.74 12.10
N LYS A 73 -0.20 6.91 12.17
CA LYS A 73 0.95 6.96 11.25
C LYS A 73 0.54 6.74 9.79
N LEU A 74 -0.41 5.84 9.52
CA LEU A 74 -0.96 5.63 8.17
C LEU A 74 -1.72 6.86 7.65
N ARG A 75 -2.42 7.61 8.52
CA ARG A 75 -3.08 8.87 8.13
C ARG A 75 -2.09 9.99 7.87
N ASP A 76 -1.03 10.07 8.67
CA ASP A 76 0.06 11.03 8.45
C ASP A 76 0.69 10.76 7.07
N LEU A 77 0.98 9.49 6.75
CA LEU A 77 1.47 9.09 5.43
C LEU A 77 0.49 9.43 4.30
N GLU A 78 -0.80 9.15 4.46
CA GLU A 78 -1.84 9.49 3.47
C GLU A 78 -1.86 11.00 3.19
N PHE A 79 -1.73 11.82 4.24
CA PHE A 79 -1.70 13.26 4.13
C PHE A 79 -0.46 13.74 3.35
N ASP A 80 0.72 13.22 3.68
CA ASP A 80 1.96 13.55 3.00
C ASP A 80 1.91 13.16 1.51
N MET A 81 1.40 11.97 1.20
CA MET A 81 1.21 11.52 -0.18
C MET A 81 0.27 12.43 -0.97
N LYS A 82 -0.86 12.83 -0.36
CA LYS A 82 -1.79 13.78 -0.99
C LYS A 82 -1.13 15.13 -1.25
N LYS A 83 -0.24 15.58 -0.36
CA LYS A 83 0.49 16.83 -0.55
C LYS A 83 1.35 16.83 -1.80
N CYS A 84 2.13 15.77 -1.99
CA CYS A 84 2.96 15.61 -3.20
C CYS A 84 2.10 15.49 -4.47
N LEU A 85 0.99 14.75 -4.41
CA LEU A 85 0.16 14.48 -5.59
C LEU A 85 -0.70 15.68 -6.03
N PHE A 86 -1.24 16.46 -5.08
CA PHE A 86 -2.25 17.47 -5.36
C PHE A 86 -1.79 18.92 -5.12
N PHE A 87 -0.94 19.17 -4.13
CA PHE A 87 -0.61 20.54 -3.71
C PHE A 87 0.73 21.05 -4.30
N GLU A 88 1.72 20.18 -4.52
CA GLU A 88 2.97 20.58 -5.18
C GLU A 88 2.83 20.73 -6.70
N LYS A 89 1.84 20.04 -7.32
CA LYS A 89 1.50 20.24 -8.74
C LYS A 89 0.87 21.60 -9.03
N SER A 90 0.17 22.22 -8.07
CA SER A 90 -0.43 23.56 -8.25
C SER A 90 0.61 24.68 -8.29
N GLU A 91 1.70 24.58 -7.53
CA GLU A 91 2.74 25.61 -7.52
C GLU A 91 3.59 25.59 -8.80
N LYS A 92 3.92 24.39 -9.32
CA LYS A 92 4.65 24.26 -10.60
C LYS A 92 3.86 24.78 -11.80
N LYS A 93 2.52 24.68 -11.80
CA LYS A 93 1.68 25.24 -12.88
C LYS A 93 1.48 26.76 -12.78
N ALA A 94 1.61 27.36 -11.60
CA ALA A 94 1.47 28.80 -11.41
C ALA A 94 2.75 29.58 -11.77
N GLY A 95 3.93 28.94 -11.73
CA GLY A 95 5.22 29.54 -12.10
C GLY A 95 5.58 29.51 -13.60
N LEU A 96 4.78 28.86 -14.44
CA LEU A 96 4.93 28.79 -15.90
C LEU A 96 3.96 29.76 -16.59
N LYS A 97 4.06 31.05 -16.24
CA LYS A 97 3.52 32.14 -17.08
C LYS A 97 4.70 32.99 -17.55
N HIS A 98 5.28 32.60 -18.67
CA HIS A 98 6.06 33.49 -19.52
C HIS A 98 5.25 33.79 -20.77
#